data_AF-A0A6H5HEI4-F1
#
_entry.id   AF-A0A6H5HEI4-F1
#
_cell.length_a   1.000
_cell.length_b   1.000
_cell.length_c   1.000
_cell.angle_alpha   90.00
_cell.angle_beta   90.00
_cell.angle_gamma   90.00
#
_symmetry.space_group_name_H-M   'P 1'
#
loop_
_entity.id
_entity.type
_entity.pdbx_description
1 polymer ?
#
loop_
_entity_poly.entity_id
_entity_poly.type
_entity_poly.pdbx_seq_one_letter_code
_entity_poly.pdbx_strand_id
1 'polypeptide(L)'
;MIRYLGVTLDKRMTYGPHITELVKRLRNRIRELKPLLCKYSPLSISTKRLLYLSFVRPIWQYASGLYGSASDSQLERIQVQQNRVLRLITDAPWYVRNSIIHKDLDVPEVKEVVHQTYRQLYASIKNHANPVFSDFVQRLPVPRANRRLKRRHHADQRPEEQQ
;
A
#
# COMPACT_ATOMS: atom_id res chain seq x y z
N MET A 1 20.76 5.69 0.99
CA MET A 1 19.31 5.99 1.18
C MET A 1 19.20 7.43 1.64
N ILE A 2 18.23 8.18 1.13
CA ILE A 2 18.02 9.58 1.53
C ILE A 2 16.69 9.66 2.27
N ARG A 3 16.65 10.39 3.38
CA ARG A 3 15.41 10.69 4.10
C ARG A 3 14.96 12.09 3.72
N TYR A 4 13.72 12.22 3.28
CA TYR A 4 13.13 13.49 2.92
C TYR A 4 11.69 13.55 3.44
N LEU A 5 11.35 14.59 4.20
CA LEU A 5 10.00 14.77 4.79
C LEU A 5 9.46 13.53 5.53
N GLY A 6 10.35 12.76 6.18
CA GLY A 6 9.99 11.54 6.90
C GLY A 6 9.82 10.29 6.03
N VAL A 7 10.04 10.38 4.71
CA VAL A 7 10.01 9.28 3.76
C VAL A 7 11.43 8.84 3.42
N THR A 8 11.66 7.52 3.37
CA THR A 8 12.96 6.95 3.00
C THR A 8 12.94 6.59 1.52
N LEU A 9 13.70 7.33 0.72
CA LEU A 9 13.84 7.07 -0.71
C LEU A 9 15.02 6.13 -0.96
N ASP A 10 14.72 5.04 -1.67
CA ASP A 10 15.72 4.10 -2.18
C ASP A 10 16.06 4.44 -3.64
N LYS A 11 17.28 4.14 -4.08
CA LYS A 11 17.79 4.47 -5.43
C LYS A 11 16.91 3.93 -6.54
N ARG A 12 16.24 2.80 -6.30
CA ARG A 12 15.35 2.12 -7.24
C ARG A 12 13.86 2.43 -7.04
N MET A 13 13.50 3.31 -6.10
CA MET A 13 12.12 3.64 -5.74
C MET A 13 11.25 2.41 -5.45
N THR A 14 11.84 1.36 -4.84
CA THR A 14 11.13 0.14 -4.43
C THR A 14 10.37 0.32 -3.12
N TYR A 15 10.75 1.34 -2.33
CA TYR A 15 10.19 1.68 -1.02
C TYR A 15 10.29 0.57 0.05
N GLY A 16 11.06 -0.49 -0.17
CA GLY A 16 11.17 -1.62 0.77
C GLY A 16 11.62 -1.22 2.19
N PRO A 17 12.71 -0.44 2.35
CA PRO A 17 13.15 0.06 3.66
C PRO A 17 12.11 0.97 4.32
N HIS A 18 11.48 1.85 3.52
CA HIS A 18 10.44 2.75 4.01
C HIS A 18 9.22 1.98 4.54
N ILE A 19 8.73 1.02 3.77
CA ILE A 19 7.53 0.23 4.13
C ILE A 19 7.80 -0.64 5.35
N THR A 20 9.03 -1.15 5.50
CA THR A 20 9.43 -1.90 6.71
C THR A 20 9.36 -1.02 7.95
N GLU A 21 9.90 0.18 7.89
CA GLU A 21 9.84 1.15 8.99
C GLU A 21 8.39 1.61 9.25
N LEU A 22 7.62 1.85 8.19
CA LEU A 22 6.20 2.24 8.28
C LEU A 22 5.38 1.15 8.97
N VAL A 23 5.55 -0.12 8.59
CA VAL A 23 4.87 -1.26 9.23
C VAL A 23 5.28 -1.38 10.70
N LYS A 24 6.55 -1.13 11.05
CA LYS A 24 7.01 -1.10 12.44
C LYS A 24 6.31 0.00 13.23
N ARG A 25 6.22 1.22 12.69
CA ARG A 25 5.52 2.36 13.30
C ARG A 25 4.03 2.07 13.48
N LEU A 26 3.37 1.53 12.46
CA LEU A 26 1.97 1.11 12.55
C LEU A 26 1.78 0.09 13.67
N ARG A 27 2.60 -0.96 13.71
CA ARG A 27 2.51 -1.99 14.74
C ARG A 27 2.66 -1.41 16.15
N ASN A 28 3.59 -0.49 16.35
CA ASN A 28 3.78 0.17 17.63
C ASN A 28 2.56 1.02 18.01
N ARG A 29 2.04 1.84 17.09
CA ARG A 29 0.84 2.65 17.33
C ARG A 29 -0.38 1.78 17.65
N ILE A 30 -0.56 0.69 16.93
CA ILE A 30 -1.65 -0.26 17.16
C ILE A 30 -1.51 -0.90 18.55
N ARG A 31 -0.29 -1.22 18.97
CA ARG A 31 -0.02 -1.77 20.31
C ARG A 31 -0.35 -0.76 21.41
N GLU A 32 -0.01 0.51 21.23
CA GLU A 32 -0.37 1.60 22.16
C GLU A 32 -1.88 1.76 22.28
N LEU A 33 -2.61 1.71 21.17
CA LEU A 33 -4.07 1.86 21.14
C LEU A 33 -4.82 0.58 21.52
N LYS A 34 -4.13 -0.56 21.59
CA LYS A 34 -4.73 -1.87 21.83
C LYS A 34 -5.67 -1.89 23.05
N PRO A 35 -5.35 -1.30 24.22
CA PRO A 35 -6.25 -1.29 25.37
C PRO A 35 -7.61 -0.64 25.08
N LEU A 36 -7.65 0.39 24.22
CA LEU A 36 -8.87 1.08 23.81
C LEU A 36 -9.62 0.34 22.70
N LEU A 37 -8.89 -0.35 21.82
CA LEU A 37 -9.48 -1.08 20.70
C LEU A 37 -9.93 -2.50 21.06
N CYS A 38 -9.42 -3.05 22.16
CA CYS A 38 -9.73 -4.40 22.63
C CYS A 38 -11.24 -4.62 22.85
N LYS A 39 -11.63 -5.90 22.79
CA LYS A 39 -12.98 -6.39 23.13
C LYS A 39 -13.46 -5.88 24.49
N TYR A 40 -12.58 -5.89 25.50
CA TYR A 40 -12.92 -5.50 26.87
C TYR A 40 -13.11 -4.00 27.07
N SER A 41 -12.78 -3.17 26.07
CA SER A 41 -13.04 -1.74 26.15
C SER A 41 -14.54 -1.47 25.95
N PRO A 42 -15.20 -0.67 26.81
CA PRO A 42 -16.62 -0.34 26.73
C PRO A 42 -16.97 0.60 25.56
N LEU A 43 -15.98 0.96 24.72
CA LEU A 43 -16.19 1.85 23.59
C LEU A 43 -17.04 1.19 22.49
N SER A 44 -17.91 1.98 21.87
CA SER A 44 -18.67 1.57 20.69
C SER A 44 -17.74 1.26 19.50
N ILE A 45 -18.20 0.41 18.59
CA ILE A 45 -17.48 0.10 17.34
C ILE A 45 -17.22 1.38 16.53
N SER A 46 -18.18 2.30 16.47
CA SER A 46 -18.05 3.58 15.78
C SER A 46 -16.94 4.45 16.36
N THR A 47 -16.82 4.50 17.69
CA THR A 47 -15.73 5.23 18.37
C THR A 47 -14.38 4.57 18.11
N LYS A 48 -14.30 3.23 18.17
CA LYS A 48 -13.08 2.48 17.84
C LYS A 48 -12.65 2.68 16.38
N ARG A 49 -13.62 2.72 15.45
CA ARG A 49 -13.39 3.09 14.04
C ARG A 49 -12.82 4.50 13.92
N LEU A 50 -13.40 5.47 14.62
CA LEU A 50 -12.91 6.84 14.62
C LEU A 50 -11.45 6.92 15.12
N LEU A 51 -11.11 6.20 16.19
CA LEU A 51 -9.73 6.12 16.68
C LEU A 51 -8.76 5.56 15.62
N TYR A 52 -9.18 4.53 14.87
CA TYR A 52 -8.39 4.02 13.75
C TYR A 52 -8.18 5.08 12.66
N LEU A 53 -9.27 5.75 12.25
CA LEU A 53 -9.22 6.79 11.20
C LEU A 53 -8.35 7.98 11.61
N SER A 54 -8.32 8.35 12.88
CA SER A 54 -7.57 9.50 13.37
C SER A 54 -6.10 9.20 13.69
N PHE A 55 -5.78 8.03 14.26
CA PHE A 55 -4.42 7.76 14.77
C PHE A 55 -3.61 6.79 13.94
N VAL A 56 -4.25 5.83 13.26
CA VAL A 56 -3.56 4.76 12.52
C VAL A 56 -3.54 5.05 11.03
N ARG A 57 -4.69 5.43 10.47
CA ARG A 57 -4.83 5.71 9.03
C ARG A 57 -3.85 6.79 8.51
N PRO A 58 -3.64 7.93 9.20
CA PRO A 58 -2.77 8.98 8.68
C PRO A 58 -1.30 8.57 8.58
N ILE A 59 -0.85 7.63 9.43
CA ILE A 59 0.55 7.18 9.44
C ILE A 59 0.97 6.59 8.09
N TRP A 60 0.10 5.79 7.48
CA TRP A 60 0.38 5.24 6.16
C TRP A 60 -0.14 6.14 5.05
N GLN A 61 -1.29 6.78 5.22
CA GLN A 61 -1.92 7.59 4.17
C GLN A 61 -1.06 8.80 3.76
N TYR A 62 -0.30 9.40 4.67
CA TYR A 62 0.53 10.59 4.41
C TYR A 62 1.42 10.48 3.16
N ALA A 63 2.17 9.38 3.02
CA ALA A 63 3.09 9.19 1.90
C ALA A 63 2.53 8.30 0.78
N SER A 64 1.22 7.98 0.82
CA SER A 64 0.58 7.04 -0.10
C SER A 64 0.76 7.39 -1.58
N GLY A 65 0.68 8.68 -1.92
CA GLY A 65 0.91 9.15 -3.29
C GLY A 65 2.36 9.00 -3.77
N LEU A 66 3.34 8.84 -2.87
CA LEU A 66 4.74 8.63 -3.26
C LEU A 66 5.02 7.16 -3.55
N TYR A 67 4.62 6.27 -2.65
CA TYR A 67 4.83 4.83 -2.82
C TYR A 67 3.69 4.13 -3.59
N GLY A 68 2.84 4.89 -4.28
CA GLY A 68 1.79 4.32 -5.14
C GLY A 68 2.31 3.48 -6.31
N SER A 69 3.58 3.65 -6.68
CA SER A 69 4.29 2.80 -7.64
C SER A 69 5.01 1.60 -7.02
N ALA A 70 4.86 1.37 -5.71
CA ALA A 70 5.46 0.21 -5.04
C ALA A 70 4.85 -1.10 -5.55
N SER A 71 5.55 -2.22 -5.35
CA SER A 71 5.02 -3.53 -5.72
C SER A 71 3.81 -3.90 -4.84
N ASP A 72 2.88 -4.66 -5.40
CA ASP A 72 1.73 -5.20 -4.67
C ASP A 72 2.15 -5.88 -3.37
N SER A 73 3.22 -6.66 -3.38
CA SER A 73 3.77 -7.34 -2.20
C SER A 73 4.14 -6.39 -1.06
N GLN A 74 4.53 -5.15 -1.36
CA GLN A 74 4.86 -4.17 -0.32
C GLN A 74 3.59 -3.49 0.22
N LEU A 75 2.62 -3.20 -0.66
CA LEU A 75 1.31 -2.67 -0.25
C LEU A 75 0.55 -3.67 0.63
N GLU A 76 0.62 -4.97 0.30
CA GLU A 76 0.04 -6.05 1.10
C GLU A 76 0.55 -6.06 2.55
N ARG A 77 1.82 -5.70 2.79
CA ARG A 77 2.34 -5.64 4.17
C ARG A 77 1.63 -4.59 5.01
N ILE A 78 1.22 -3.49 4.39
CA ILE A 78 0.44 -2.43 5.04
C ILE A 78 -1.02 -2.87 5.20
N GLN A 79 -1.60 -3.49 4.16
CA GLN A 79 -2.95 -4.06 4.19
C GLN A 79 -3.13 -5.07 5.33
N VAL A 80 -2.15 -5.95 5.54
CA VAL A 80 -2.15 -6.90 6.66
C VAL A 80 -2.22 -6.19 8.02
N GLN A 81 -1.55 -5.06 8.20
CA GLN A 81 -1.68 -4.29 9.45
C GLN A 81 -3.07 -3.65 9.58
N GLN A 82 -3.64 -3.10 8.49
CA GLN A 82 -5.01 -2.60 8.49
C GLN A 82 -6.01 -3.70 8.87
N ASN A 83 -5.99 -4.85 8.19
CA ASN A 83 -6.86 -5.98 8.45
C ASN A 83 -6.78 -6.45 9.90
N ARG A 84 -5.56 -6.49 10.47
CA ARG A 84 -5.35 -6.87 11.87
C ARG A 84 -6.04 -5.91 12.85
N VAL A 85 -6.02 -4.61 12.58
CA VAL A 85 -6.67 -3.61 13.43
C VAL A 85 -8.17 -3.65 13.28
N LEU A 86 -8.69 -3.75 12.06
CA LEU A 86 -10.13 -3.81 11.83
C LEU A 86 -10.74 -5.02 12.51
N ARG A 87 -10.08 -6.19 12.45
CA ARG A 87 -10.47 -7.39 13.20
C ARG A 87 -10.43 -7.20 14.71
N LEU A 88 -9.45 -6.46 15.22
CA LEU A 88 -9.37 -6.14 16.64
C LEU A 88 -10.54 -5.26 17.08
N ILE A 89 -10.96 -4.32 16.23
CA ILE A 89 -12.09 -3.41 16.49
C ILE A 89 -13.43 -4.16 16.52
N THR A 90 -13.65 -5.06 15.56
CA THR A 90 -14.90 -5.82 15.43
C THR A 90 -14.94 -7.11 16.25
N ASP A 91 -13.84 -7.49 16.90
CA ASP A 91 -13.66 -8.80 17.54
C ASP A 91 -14.00 -9.97 16.59
N ALA A 92 -13.66 -9.83 15.31
CA ALA A 92 -14.11 -10.76 14.27
C ALA A 92 -13.30 -12.07 14.26
N PRO A 93 -13.95 -13.24 14.23
CA PRO A 93 -13.27 -14.53 14.14
C PRO A 93 -12.59 -14.75 12.78
N TRP A 94 -11.64 -15.68 12.73
CA TRP A 94 -10.74 -15.89 11.59
C TRP A 94 -11.46 -16.21 10.27
N TYR A 95 -12.62 -16.87 10.32
CA TYR A 95 -13.39 -17.28 9.15
C TYR A 95 -14.20 -16.13 8.50
N VAL A 96 -14.39 -15.00 9.19
CA VAL A 96 -15.04 -13.83 8.59
C VAL A 96 -14.12 -13.25 7.51
N ARG A 97 -14.64 -13.00 6.31
CA ARG A 97 -13.85 -12.44 5.21
C ARG A 97 -13.48 -10.98 5.50
N ASN A 98 -12.25 -10.58 5.18
CA ASN A 98 -11.79 -9.20 5.39
C ASN A 98 -12.67 -8.20 4.62
N SER A 99 -13.11 -8.53 3.41
CA SER A 99 -13.98 -7.69 2.59
C SER A 99 -15.32 -7.35 3.27
N ILE A 100 -15.86 -8.26 4.08
CA ILE A 100 -17.08 -8.01 4.87
C ILE A 100 -16.78 -6.98 5.96
N ILE A 101 -15.68 -7.16 6.71
CA ILE A 101 -15.26 -6.23 7.77
C ILE A 101 -15.04 -4.82 7.21
N HIS A 102 -14.42 -4.72 6.03
CA HIS A 102 -14.20 -3.45 5.32
C HIS A 102 -15.53 -2.78 4.93
N LYS A 103 -16.49 -3.56 4.42
CA LYS A 103 -17.82 -3.06 4.04
C LYS A 103 -18.62 -2.60 5.26
N ASP A 104 -18.63 -3.39 6.34
CA ASP A 104 -19.39 -3.10 7.56
C ASP A 104 -18.83 -1.87 8.29
N LEU A 105 -17.50 -1.72 8.32
CA LEU A 105 -16.86 -0.54 8.91
C LEU A 105 -16.77 0.64 7.96
N ASP A 106 -17.17 0.54 6.69
CA ASP A 106 -17.00 1.60 5.68
C ASP A 106 -15.55 2.14 5.69
N VAL A 107 -14.58 1.23 5.55
CA VAL A 107 -13.14 1.55 5.48
C VAL A 107 -12.59 0.99 4.17
N PRO A 108 -12.05 1.83 3.27
CA PRO A 108 -11.45 1.34 2.03
C PRO A 108 -10.14 0.59 2.28
N GLU A 109 -9.79 -0.29 1.36
CA GLU A 109 -8.51 -1.01 1.42
C GLU A 109 -7.34 -0.05 1.16
N VAL A 110 -6.18 -0.34 1.75
CA VAL A 110 -4.95 0.44 1.55
C VAL A 110 -4.64 0.55 0.06
N LYS A 111 -4.77 -0.55 -0.68
CA LYS A 111 -4.46 -0.59 -2.12
C LYS A 111 -5.31 0.40 -2.92
N GLU A 112 -6.61 0.46 -2.61
CA GLU A 112 -7.55 1.38 -3.27
C GLU A 112 -7.17 2.83 -2.98
N VAL A 113 -6.95 3.16 -1.72
CA VAL A 113 -6.58 4.53 -1.30
C VAL A 113 -5.25 4.95 -1.93
N VAL A 114 -4.25 4.07 -1.91
CA VAL A 114 -2.92 4.36 -2.48
C VAL A 114 -3.00 4.59 -3.99
N HIS A 115 -3.73 3.77 -4.72
CA HIS A 115 -3.92 3.99 -6.16
C HIS A 115 -4.69 5.28 -6.45
N GLN A 116 -5.71 5.59 -5.64
CA GLN A 116 -6.47 6.82 -5.79
C GLN A 116 -5.60 8.06 -5.53
N THR A 117 -4.85 8.09 -4.43
CA THR A 117 -3.97 9.21 -4.11
C THR A 117 -2.82 9.35 -5.11
N TYR A 118 -2.27 8.24 -5.60
CA TYR A 118 -1.27 8.25 -6.65
C TYR A 118 -1.79 8.85 -7.95
N ARG A 119 -3.00 8.47 -8.39
CA ARG A 119 -3.64 9.04 -9.59
C ARG A 119 -3.90 10.53 -9.44
N GLN A 120 -4.40 10.96 -8.27
CA GLN A 120 -4.63 12.37 -7.97
C GLN A 120 -3.33 13.17 -8.01
N LEU A 121 -2.26 12.65 -7.41
CA LEU A 121 -0.94 13.26 -7.43
C LEU A 121 -0.41 13.36 -8.86
N TYR A 122 -0.50 12.29 -9.64
CA TYR A 122 -0.07 12.29 -11.04
C TYR A 122 -0.85 13.30 -11.89
N ALA A 123 -2.18 13.37 -11.73
CA ALA A 123 -3.01 14.35 -12.43
C ALA A 123 -2.66 15.79 -12.05
N SER A 124 -2.39 16.04 -10.75
CA SER A 124 -1.94 17.35 -10.27
C SER A 124 -0.61 17.76 -10.89
N ILE A 125 0.37 16.85 -10.95
CA ILE A 125 1.67 17.11 -11.59
C ILE A 125 1.51 17.36 -13.09
N LYS A 126 0.70 16.56 -13.79
CA LYS A 126 0.48 16.70 -15.24
C LYS A 126 -0.16 18.03 -15.61
N ASN A 127 -1.09 18.53 -14.79
CA ASN A 127 -1.83 19.76 -15.06
C ASN A 127 -1.19 21.01 -14.42
N HIS A 128 -0.02 20.88 -13.80
CA HIS A 128 0.63 21.99 -13.12
C HIS A 128 1.18 23.00 -14.13
N ALA A 129 0.99 24.29 -13.88
CA ALA A 129 1.46 25.39 -14.75
C ALA A 129 2.99 25.51 -14.87
N ASN A 130 3.77 24.71 -14.13
CA ASN A 130 5.22 24.87 -14.08
C ASN A 130 5.86 23.98 -15.17
N PRO A 131 6.63 24.56 -16.10
CA PRO A 131 7.21 23.82 -17.22
C PRO A 131 8.14 22.68 -16.80
N VAL A 132 8.73 22.76 -15.60
CA VAL A 132 9.58 21.69 -15.04
C VAL A 132 8.78 20.41 -14.81
N PHE A 133 7.53 20.51 -14.36
CA PHE A 133 6.70 19.33 -14.14
C PHE A 133 6.23 18.71 -15.46
N SER A 134 5.91 19.51 -16.48
CA SER A 134 5.60 18.97 -17.80
C SER A 134 6.77 18.25 -18.44
N ASP A 135 7.98 18.81 -18.33
CA ASP A 135 9.22 18.18 -18.81
C ASP A 135 9.53 16.90 -18.03
N PHE A 136 9.36 16.91 -16.70
CA PHE A 136 9.50 15.73 -15.86
C PHE A 136 8.55 14.60 -16.29
N VAL A 137 7.26 14.90 -16.51
CA VAL A 137 6.27 13.90 -16.92
C VAL A 137 6.60 13.30 -18.30
N GLN A 138 7.12 14.11 -19.23
CA GLN A 138 7.55 13.62 -20.54
C GLN A 138 8.78 12.71 -20.46
N ARG A 139 9.67 12.94 -19.50
CA ARG A 139 10.88 12.14 -19.27
C ARG A 139 10.65 10.88 -18.43
N LEU A 140 9.44 10.66 -17.91
CA LEU A 140 9.14 9.47 -17.14
C LEU A 140 9.32 8.21 -18.01
N PRO A 141 10.11 7.22 -17.57
CA PRO A 141 10.27 5.98 -18.32
C PRO A 141 8.92 5.29 -18.46
N VAL A 142 8.57 4.90 -19.69
CA VAL A 142 7.37 4.10 -19.97
C VAL A 142 7.36 2.84 -19.11
N PRO A 143 6.19 2.41 -18.58
CA PRO A 143 6.08 1.19 -17.80
C PRO A 143 6.72 0.04 -18.57
N ARG A 144 7.68 -0.65 -17.95
CA ARG A 144 8.35 -1.79 -18.57
C ARG A 144 7.30 -2.87 -18.84
N ALA A 145 6.87 -3.00 -20.10
CA ALA A 145 6.05 -4.11 -20.54
C ALA A 145 6.73 -5.41 -20.11
N ASN A 146 5.97 -6.28 -19.44
CA ASN A 146 6.38 -7.53 -18.80
C ASN A 146 7.56 -8.20 -19.53
N ARG A 147 8.79 -7.89 -19.11
CA ARG A 147 10.01 -8.53 -19.59
C ARG A 147 10.19 -9.87 -18.88
N ARG A 148 9.14 -10.69 -18.85
CA ARG A 148 9.31 -12.10 -18.55
C ARG A 148 9.96 -12.65 -19.82
N LEU A 149 11.29 -12.86 -19.77
CA LEU A 149 11.97 -13.64 -20.80
C LEU A 149 11.14 -14.92 -20.98
N LYS A 150 10.58 -15.14 -22.18
CA LYS A 150 9.95 -16.41 -22.50
C LYS A 150 11.00 -17.48 -22.22
N ARG A 151 10.78 -18.30 -21.18
CA ARG A 151 11.62 -19.47 -20.95
C ARG A 151 11.45 -20.35 -22.19
N ARG A 152 12.42 -20.33 -23.09
CA ARG A 152 12.51 -21.34 -24.15
C ARG A 152 12.95 -22.62 -23.45
N HIS A 153 12.12 -23.66 -23.47
CA HIS A 153 12.51 -24.96 -22.94
C HIS A 153 13.47 -25.59 -23.95
N HIS A 154 14.50 -26.31 -23.48
CA HIS A 154 15.51 -26.92 -24.35
C HIS A 154 14.92 -27.98 -25.32
N ALA A 155 13.68 -28.40 -25.07
CA ALA A 155 12.92 -29.34 -25.89
C ALA A 155 12.37 -28.70 -27.19
N ASP A 156 12.15 -27.38 -27.22
CA ASP A 156 11.58 -26.67 -28.38
C ASP A 156 12.63 -26.36 -29.48
N GLN A 157 13.88 -26.81 -29.30
CA GLN A 157 15.00 -26.53 -30.21
C GLN A 157 15.40 -27.73 -31.09
N ARG A 158 14.69 -28.86 -31.03
CA ARG A 158 14.99 -29.98 -31.94
C ARG A 158 14.40 -29.69 -33.32
N PRO A 159 15.21 -29.60 -34.38
CA PRO A 159 14.69 -29.54 -35.74
C PRO A 159 13.99 -30.87 -36.06
N GLU A 160 12.79 -30.79 -36.64
CA GLU A 160 12.12 -31.94 -37.21
C GLU A 160 12.98 -32.46 -38.36
N GLU A 161 13.56 -33.65 -38.18
CA GLU A 161 14.24 -34.40 -39.23
C GLU A 161 13.22 -34.71 -40.33
N GLN A 162 13.43 -34.11 -41.50
CA GLN A 162 12.64 -34.32 -42.71
C GLN A 162 12.94 -35.73 -43.26
N GLN A 163 11.88 -36.51 -43.48
CA GLN A 163 11.87 -37.71 -44.33
C GLN A 163 11.97 -37.33 -45.81
#